data_AF-A0A1Q3DC67-F1
#
_entry.id   AF-A0A1Q3DC67-F1
#
_cell.length_a   1.000
_cell.length_b   1.000
_cell.length_c   1.000
_cell.angle_alpha   90.00
_cell.angle_beta   90.00
_cell.angle_gamma   90.00
#
_symmetry.space_group_name_H-M   'P 1'
#
loop_
_entity.id
_entity.type
_entity.pdbx_description
1 polymer ?
#
loop_
_entity_poly.entity_id
_entity_poly.type
_entity_poly.pdbx_seq_one_letter_code
_entity_poly.pdbx_strand_id
1 'polypeptide(L)'
;MTIFIQSFGYQLWNIITNGPEIPTKLVDGQRILNMNNEFTDHEYKLLQLNAKAKHFIFSNVDRIMVTYEGTNQVKDTKINRLVHDYELFTMLENENISSMYAHFNDIINALKGLGKVVTPRFR
;
A
#
# COMPACT_ATOMS: atom_id res chain seq x y z
N MET A 1 -7.22 13.97 1.60
CA MET A 1 -7.02 12.68 2.30
C MET A 1 -8.02 12.43 3.44
N THR A 2 -8.18 13.35 4.41
CA THR A 2 -9.03 13.16 5.62
C THR A 2 -10.48 12.75 5.33
N ILE A 3 -11.19 13.45 4.44
CA ILE A 3 -12.58 13.15 4.09
C ILE A 3 -12.73 11.76 3.47
N PHE A 4 -11.76 11.34 2.64
CA PHE A 4 -11.76 10.02 2.00
C PHE A 4 -11.58 8.89 3.01
N ILE A 5 -10.70 9.03 4.01
CA ILE A 5 -10.52 7.99 5.03
C ILE A 5 -11.70 7.97 6.00
N GLN A 6 -12.23 9.15 6.37
CA GLN A 6 -13.38 9.26 7.27
C GLN A 6 -14.66 8.63 6.70
N SER A 7 -14.85 8.60 5.37
CA SER A 7 -16.01 7.94 4.76
C SER A 7 -16.04 6.41 4.98
N PHE A 8 -14.90 5.80 5.33
CA PHE A 8 -14.80 4.37 5.67
C PHE A 8 -14.93 4.10 7.18
N GLY A 9 -15.05 5.15 7.99
CA GLY A 9 -15.31 5.07 9.44
C GLY A 9 -14.35 5.91 10.27
N TYR A 10 -14.89 6.60 11.28
CA TYR A 10 -14.11 7.49 12.15
C TYR A 10 -13.06 6.74 13.00
N GLN A 11 -13.39 5.56 13.52
CA GLN A 11 -12.44 4.75 14.30
C GLN A 11 -11.28 4.25 13.43
N LEU A 12 -11.55 3.93 12.17
CA LEU A 12 -10.54 3.55 11.19
C LEU A 12 -9.60 4.72 10.88
N TRP A 13 -10.17 5.92 10.66
CA TRP A 13 -9.40 7.14 10.51
C TRP A 13 -8.49 7.40 11.71
N ASN A 14 -9.01 7.27 12.94
CA ASN A 14 -8.25 7.51 14.17
C ASN A 14 -7.02 6.59 14.30
N ILE A 15 -7.18 5.31 13.99
CA ILE A 15 -6.09 4.32 14.01
C ILE A 15 -5.05 4.61 12.91
N ILE A 16 -5.50 5.01 11.71
CA ILE A 16 -4.59 5.32 10.62
C ILE A 16 -3.76 6.57 10.92
N THR A 17 -4.33 7.59 11.56
CA THR A 17 -3.64 8.85 11.87
C THR A 17 -2.78 8.80 13.12
N ASN A 18 -3.22 8.09 14.16
CA ASN A 18 -2.54 8.08 15.46
C ASN A 18 -1.73 6.79 15.71
N GLY A 19 -1.87 5.80 14.83
CA GLY A 19 -1.21 4.51 14.93
C GLY A 19 -2.11 3.42 15.54
N PRO A 20 -1.69 2.14 15.41
CA PRO A 20 -2.43 1.01 15.96
C PRO A 20 -2.41 1.03 17.49
N GLU A 21 -3.56 0.79 18.09
CA GLU A 21 -3.67 0.65 19.55
C GLU A 21 -3.26 -0.75 19.98
N ILE A 22 -2.31 -0.85 20.90
CA ILE A 22 -1.79 -2.12 21.40
C ILE A 22 -2.44 -2.42 22.76
N PRO A 23 -3.12 -3.57 22.90
CA PRO A 23 -3.67 -4.01 24.19
C PRO A 23 -2.58 -4.07 25.27
N THR A 24 -2.74 -3.30 26.34
CA THR A 24 -1.80 -3.22 27.47
C THR A 24 -2.55 -3.19 28.80
N LYS A 25 -1.97 -3.82 29.83
CA LYS A 25 -2.41 -3.72 31.22
C LYS A 25 -1.38 -3.00 32.07
N LEU A 26 -1.87 -2.38 33.14
CA LEU A 26 -1.03 -1.82 34.19
C LEU A 26 -0.85 -2.87 35.27
N VAL A 27 0.38 -3.33 35.49
CA VAL A 27 0.77 -4.17 36.62
C VAL A 27 1.91 -3.46 37.34
N ASP A 28 1.73 -3.20 38.64
CA ASP A 28 2.69 -2.47 39.48
C ASP A 28 3.17 -1.13 38.90
N GLY A 29 2.25 -0.41 38.22
CA GLY A 29 2.54 0.87 37.57
C GLY A 29 3.26 0.76 36.23
N GLN A 30 3.67 -0.44 35.81
CA GLN A 30 4.29 -0.69 34.51
C GLN A 30 3.24 -1.12 33.48
N ARG A 31 3.29 -0.51 32.29
CA ARG A 31 2.50 -0.96 31.14
C ARG A 31 3.13 -2.22 30.55
N ILE A 32 2.42 -3.33 30.62
CA ILE A 32 2.82 -4.59 30.02
C ILE A 32 1.82 -5.01 28.93
N LEU A 33 2.33 -5.68 27.90
CA LEU A 33 1.49 -6.19 26.82
C LEU A 33 0.53 -7.25 27.35
N ASN A 34 -0.73 -7.17 26.92
CA ASN A 34 -1.67 -8.24 27.23
C ASN A 34 -1.32 -9.47 26.40
N MET A 35 -1.32 -10.64 27.03
CA MET A 35 -1.15 -11.90 26.34
C MET A 35 -2.48 -12.30 25.70
N ASN A 36 -2.44 -12.93 24.52
CA ASN A 36 -3.62 -13.22 23.70
C ASN A 36 -4.74 -13.99 24.44
N ASN A 37 -4.37 -14.79 25.44
CA ASN A 37 -5.29 -15.57 26.27
C ASN A 37 -6.09 -14.74 27.28
N GLU A 38 -5.72 -13.48 27.50
CA GLU A 38 -6.36 -12.57 28.46
C GLU A 38 -7.12 -11.43 27.78
N PHE A 39 -7.17 -11.41 26.44
CA PHE A 39 -7.87 -10.34 25.72
C PHE A 39 -9.37 -10.35 26.01
N THR A 40 -9.85 -9.19 26.41
CA THR A 40 -11.27 -8.87 26.51
C THR A 40 -11.89 -8.75 25.11
N ASP A 41 -13.21 -8.90 25.02
CA ASP A 41 -13.96 -8.69 23.77
C ASP A 41 -13.67 -7.31 23.13
N HIS A 42 -13.40 -6.30 23.96
CA HIS A 42 -13.04 -4.97 23.51
C HIS A 42 -11.67 -4.95 22.81
N GLU A 43 -10.67 -5.63 23.38
CA GLU A 43 -9.33 -5.72 22.80
C GLU A 43 -9.31 -6.54 21.51
N TYR A 44 -10.12 -7.60 21.43
CA TYR A 44 -10.32 -8.32 20.17
C TYR A 44 -10.89 -7.41 19.07
N LYS A 45 -11.87 -6.57 19.38
CA LYS A 45 -12.42 -5.60 18.42
C LYS A 45 -11.37 -4.57 17.98
N LEU A 46 -10.53 -4.09 18.90
CA LEU A 46 -9.42 -3.20 18.61
C LEU A 46 -8.41 -3.83 17.65
N LEU A 47 -8.01 -5.09 17.90
CA LEU A 47 -7.09 -5.82 17.02
C LEU A 47 -7.68 -6.06 15.63
N GLN A 48 -8.97 -6.37 15.54
CA GLN A 48 -9.67 -6.47 14.26
C GLN A 48 -9.68 -5.12 13.52
N LEU A 49 -9.90 -4.01 14.23
CA LEU A 49 -9.81 -2.68 13.64
C LEU A 49 -8.39 -2.35 13.17
N ASN A 50 -7.35 -2.70 13.94
CA ASN A 50 -5.95 -2.55 13.51
C ASN A 50 -5.64 -3.36 12.24
N ALA A 51 -6.11 -4.61 12.19
CA ALA A 51 -5.98 -5.44 10.99
C ALA A 51 -6.70 -4.83 9.79
N LYS A 52 -7.92 -4.30 10.00
CA LYS A 52 -8.70 -3.60 8.97
C LYS A 52 -7.99 -2.32 8.51
N ALA A 53 -7.40 -1.55 9.41
CA ALA A 53 -6.60 -0.37 9.09
C ALA A 53 -5.39 -0.74 8.24
N LYS A 54 -4.64 -1.77 8.63
CA LYS A 54 -3.49 -2.26 7.87
C LYS A 54 -3.88 -2.71 6.47
N HIS A 55 -4.95 -3.51 6.35
CA HIS A 55 -5.48 -3.93 5.05
C HIS A 55 -5.92 -2.74 4.21
N PHE A 56 -6.65 -1.78 4.80
CA PHE A 56 -7.11 -0.59 4.11
C PHE A 56 -5.95 0.23 3.54
N ILE A 57 -4.90 0.47 4.33
CA ILE A 57 -3.69 1.19 3.89
C ILE A 57 -3.05 0.46 2.71
N PHE A 58 -2.82 -0.86 2.82
CA PHE A 58 -2.20 -1.62 1.73
C PHE A 58 -3.04 -1.60 0.45
N SER A 59 -4.36 -1.81 0.56
CA SER A 59 -5.26 -1.86 -0.59
C SER A 59 -5.54 -0.50 -1.23
N ASN A 60 -5.32 0.60 -0.49
CA ASN A 60 -5.59 1.95 -0.96
C ASN A 60 -4.33 2.82 -1.02
N VAL A 61 -3.13 2.25 -0.89
CA VAL A 61 -1.87 3.01 -0.80
C VAL A 61 -1.73 3.96 -1.98
N ASP A 62 -2.02 3.50 -3.20
CA ASP A 62 -1.96 4.32 -4.41
C ASP A 62 -2.94 5.50 -4.35
N ARG A 63 -4.17 5.27 -3.88
CA ARG A 63 -5.21 6.31 -3.78
C ARG A 63 -4.91 7.32 -2.67
N ILE A 64 -4.46 6.83 -1.51
CA ILE A 64 -4.09 7.65 -0.36
C ILE A 64 -2.90 8.53 -0.76
N MET A 65 -1.86 7.96 -1.36
CA MET A 65 -0.67 8.66 -1.83
C MET A 65 -1.01 9.74 -2.87
N VAL A 66 -1.85 9.42 -3.88
CA VAL A 66 -2.34 10.40 -4.87
C VAL A 66 -3.08 11.58 -4.22
N THR A 67 -3.87 11.33 -3.17
CA THR A 67 -4.63 12.39 -2.46
C THR A 67 -3.83 13.14 -1.39
N TYR A 68 -2.62 12.68 -1.03
CA TYR A 68 -1.76 13.29 -0.02
C TYR A 68 -0.70 14.22 -0.63
N GLU A 69 -0.02 13.78 -1.69
CA GLU A 69 1.19 14.44 -2.22
C GLU A 69 1.00 15.17 -3.55
N GLY A 70 -0.24 15.51 -3.91
CA GLY A 70 -0.50 16.41 -5.04
C GLY A 70 0.13 15.93 -6.36
N THR A 71 -0.39 14.82 -6.89
CA THR A 71 -0.26 14.30 -8.29
C THR A 71 1.12 14.17 -8.95
N ASN A 72 2.07 15.09 -8.81
CA ASN A 72 3.34 15.12 -9.55
C ASN A 72 4.43 14.24 -8.91
N GLN A 73 4.72 14.34 -7.60
CA GLN A 73 5.75 13.49 -6.97
C GLN A 73 5.39 11.99 -6.99
N VAL A 74 4.10 11.69 -6.82
CA VAL A 74 3.54 10.33 -6.92
C VAL A 74 3.68 9.78 -8.33
N LYS A 75 3.35 10.61 -9.32
CA LYS A 75 3.49 10.28 -10.74
C LYS A 75 4.96 10.04 -11.09
N ASP A 76 5.86 10.87 -10.60
CA ASP A 76 7.30 10.74 -10.83
C ASP A 76 7.86 9.48 -10.18
N THR A 77 7.45 9.15 -8.95
CA THR A 77 7.84 7.90 -8.27
C THR A 77 7.34 6.66 -9.04
N LYS A 78 6.10 6.70 -9.53
CA LYS A 78 5.52 5.60 -10.32
C LYS A 78 6.21 5.46 -11.68
N ILE A 79 6.54 6.57 -12.34
CA ILE A 79 7.35 6.59 -13.57
C ILE A 79 8.72 5.98 -13.29
N ASN A 80 9.42 6.39 -12.23
CA ASN A 80 10.75 5.89 -11.90
C ASN A 80 10.76 4.38 -11.66
N ARG A 81 9.77 3.87 -10.92
CA ARG A 81 9.62 2.41 -10.71
C ARG A 81 9.40 1.68 -12.03
N LEU A 82 8.47 2.15 -12.87
CA LEU A 82 8.17 1.51 -14.15
C LEU A 82 9.33 1.61 -15.16
N VAL A 83 10.10 2.69 -15.14
CA VAL A 83 11.33 2.82 -15.95
C VAL A 83 12.37 1.80 -15.47
N HIS A 84 12.52 1.61 -14.16
CA HIS A 84 13.40 0.59 -13.62
C HIS A 84 12.98 -0.83 -14.02
N ASP A 85 11.68 -1.14 -13.90
CA ASP A 85 11.12 -2.43 -14.35
C ASP A 85 11.34 -2.64 -15.86
N TYR A 86 11.22 -1.59 -16.67
CA TYR A 86 11.51 -1.60 -18.10
C TYR A 86 13.00 -1.84 -18.40
N GLU A 87 13.90 -1.17 -17.68
CA GLU A 87 15.36 -1.28 -17.89
C GLU A 87 15.90 -2.65 -17.48
N LEU A 88 15.31 -3.28 -16.47
CA LEU A 88 15.66 -4.61 -15.99
C LEU A 88 14.79 -5.72 -16.60
N PHE A 89 13.96 -5.40 -17.59
CA PHE A 89 13.00 -6.35 -18.14
C PHE A 89 13.73 -7.57 -18.74
N THR A 90 13.42 -8.73 -18.21
CA THR A 90 13.90 -10.03 -18.71
C THR A 90 12.75 -11.02 -18.76
N MET A 91 12.77 -11.89 -19.77
CA MET A 91 11.85 -13.02 -19.85
C MET A 91 12.07 -13.97 -18.66
N LEU A 92 11.00 -14.43 -18.02
CA LEU A 92 11.10 -15.37 -16.90
C LEU A 92 11.35 -16.80 -17.38
N GLU A 93 11.97 -17.64 -16.54
CA GLU A 93 12.39 -19.03 -16.88
C GLU A 93 11.26 -19.93 -17.41
N ASN A 94 10.00 -19.63 -17.13
CA ASN A 94 8.83 -20.41 -17.56
C ASN A 94 7.78 -19.56 -18.30
N GLU A 95 8.14 -18.36 -18.73
CA GLU A 95 7.26 -17.49 -19.50
C GLU A 95 7.37 -17.87 -20.98
N ASN A 96 6.27 -17.84 -21.73
CA ASN A 96 6.32 -17.98 -23.18
C ASN A 96 6.42 -16.59 -23.84
N ILE A 97 6.83 -16.54 -25.11
CA ILE A 97 7.06 -15.27 -25.83
C ILE A 97 5.80 -14.38 -25.85
N SER A 98 4.61 -14.97 -25.98
CA SER A 98 3.35 -14.21 -25.99
C SER A 98 3.07 -13.56 -24.63
N SER A 99 3.25 -14.32 -23.55
CA SER A 99 3.12 -13.83 -22.17
C SER A 99 4.15 -12.75 -21.84
N MET A 100 5.42 -12.96 -22.25
CA MET A 100 6.48 -11.97 -22.10
C MET A 100 6.14 -10.68 -22.84
N TYR A 101 5.65 -10.78 -24.08
CA TYR A 101 5.26 -9.61 -24.86
C TYR A 101 4.07 -8.86 -24.24
N ALA A 102 3.10 -9.57 -23.65
CA ALA A 102 1.99 -8.96 -22.93
C ALA A 102 2.50 -8.18 -21.70
N HIS A 103 3.35 -8.82 -20.88
CA HIS A 103 3.94 -8.19 -19.70
C HIS A 103 4.77 -6.95 -20.06
N PHE A 104 5.60 -7.04 -21.11
CA PHE A 104 6.34 -5.89 -21.63
C PHE A 104 5.41 -4.74 -22.06
N ASN A 105 4.33 -5.07 -22.79
CA ASN A 105 3.36 -4.07 -23.21
C ASN A 105 2.62 -3.43 -22.04
N ASP A 106 2.34 -4.17 -20.98
CA ASP A 106 1.70 -3.61 -19.79
C ASP A 106 2.57 -2.52 -19.16
N ILE A 107 3.89 -2.73 -19.10
CA ILE A 107 4.85 -1.72 -18.62
C ILE A 107 4.86 -0.49 -19.55
N ILE A 108 4.95 -0.69 -20.86
CA ILE A 108 4.97 0.39 -21.85
C ILE A 108 3.67 1.21 -21.82
N ASN A 109 2.52 0.53 -21.74
CA ASN A 109 1.22 1.18 -21.70
C ASN A 109 1.02 1.95 -20.39
N ALA A 110 1.50 1.42 -19.26
CA ALA A 110 1.49 2.13 -17.99
C ALA A 110 2.34 3.41 -18.03
N LEU A 111 3.56 3.35 -18.60
CA LEU A 111 4.43 4.51 -18.78
C LEU A 111 3.79 5.57 -19.70
N LYS A 112 3.20 5.13 -20.80
CA LYS A 112 2.48 6.00 -21.74
C LYS A 112 1.27 6.67 -21.11
N GLY A 113 0.49 5.94 -20.29
CA GLY A 113 -0.63 6.47 -19.53
C GLY A 113 -0.23 7.55 -18.52
N LEU A 114 1.02 7.52 -18.05
CA LEU A 114 1.62 8.55 -17.20
C LEU A 114 2.29 9.67 -18.02
N GLY A 115 2.19 9.68 -19.35
CA GLY A 115 2.77 10.71 -20.21
C GLY A 115 4.29 10.60 -20.37
N LYS A 116 4.90 9.47 -19.99
CA LYS A 116 6.32 9.20 -20.27
C LYS A 116 6.43 8.57 -21.66
N VAL A 117 7.13 9.24 -22.56
CA VAL A 117 7.46 8.68 -23.88
C VAL A 117 8.65 7.76 -23.71
N VAL A 118 8.41 6.45 -23.89
CA VAL A 118 9.46 5.43 -23.90
C VAL A 118 9.65 4.99 -25.35
N THR A 119 10.86 5.10 -25.86
CA THR A 119 11.23 4.53 -27.16
C THR A 119 11.73 3.11 -26.90
N PRO A 120 11.04 2.05 -27.39
CA PRO A 120 11.50 0.68 -27.21
C PRO A 120 12.90 0.53 -27.82
N ARG A 121 13.91 0.32 -26.97
CA ARG A 121 15.23 -0.09 -27.42
C ARG A 121 15.30 -1.61 -27.30
N PHE A 122 15.28 -2.30 -28.44
CA PHE A 122 15.67 -3.70 -28.49
C PHE A 122 17.18 -3.75 -28.24
N ARG A 123 17.59 -4.26 -27.09
CA ARG A 123 18.98 -4.64 -26.80
C ARG A 123 19.14 -6.14 -27.02
#